data_AF-A0A9P7VR56-F1
#
_entry.id   AF-A0A9P7VR56-F1
#
_cell.length_a   1.000
_cell.length_b   1.000
_cell.length_c   1.000
_cell.angle_alpha   90.00
_cell.angle_beta   90.00
_cell.angle_gamma   90.00
#
_symmetry.space_group_name_H-M   'P 1'
#
loop_
_entity.id
_entity.type
_entity.pdbx_description
1 polymer ?
#
loop_
_entity_poly.entity_id
_entity_poly.type
_entity_poly.pdbx_seq_one_letter_code
_entity_poly.pdbx_strand_id
1 'polypeptide(L)'
;MAHNIGFQVPVGWPSSTAASTSPTVILSSPPTLNLISAMLTTFELDEVSTAGEGTAITQYIQRHGMVNPVTRRLQSGVMFWVYPEGREGPYEEMKDDGRAKTGRTLLHGLLVTIENGAVMEGMVESVLEYLPWDAIGHLHFPGRQA
;
A
#
# COMPACT_ATOMS: atom_id res chain seq x y z
N MET A 1 28.32 -35.27 -17.95
CA MET A 1 28.68 -33.86 -18.17
C MET A 1 27.51 -33.02 -17.69
N ALA A 2 27.66 -32.36 -16.53
CA ALA A 2 26.60 -31.55 -15.95
C ALA A 2 26.65 -30.16 -16.60
N HIS A 3 25.57 -29.76 -17.26
CA HIS A 3 25.40 -28.41 -17.78
C HIS A 3 25.19 -27.46 -16.60
N ASN A 4 26.22 -26.66 -16.33
CA ASN A 4 26.16 -25.58 -15.36
C ASN A 4 25.35 -24.43 -16.00
N ILE A 5 24.04 -24.40 -15.75
CA ILE A 5 23.19 -23.29 -16.20
C ILE A 5 23.43 -22.14 -15.22
N GLY A 6 24.47 -21.35 -15.50
CA GLY A 6 24.73 -20.12 -14.77
C GLY A 6 23.55 -19.18 -14.92
N PHE A 7 22.78 -19.01 -13.84
CA PHE A 7 21.71 -18.03 -13.77
C PHE A 7 22.37 -16.64 -13.69
N GLN A 8 22.71 -16.05 -14.84
CA GLN A 8 23.12 -14.65 -14.90
C GLN A 8 21.87 -13.80 -14.74
N VAL A 9 21.64 -13.34 -13.51
CA VAL A 9 20.71 -12.25 -13.23
C VAL A 9 21.14 -11.06 -14.11
N PRO A 10 20.24 -10.45 -14.91
CA PRO A 10 20.60 -9.31 -15.73
C PRO A 10 21.22 -8.20 -14.88
N VAL A 11 22.40 -7.73 -15.30
CA VAL A 11 23.05 -6.56 -14.70
C VAL A 11 22.11 -5.37 -14.90
N GLY A 12 21.42 -4.95 -13.84
CA GLY A 12 20.50 -3.81 -13.87
C GLY A 12 19.09 -4.07 -13.33
N TRP A 13 18.77 -5.25 -12.81
CA TRP A 13 17.54 -5.41 -12.02
C TRP A 13 17.66 -4.58 -10.73
N PRO A 14 16.75 -3.63 -10.44
CA PRO A 14 17.06 -2.56 -9.49
C PRO A 14 17.18 -3.04 -8.05
N SER A 15 16.72 -4.26 -7.71
CA SER A 15 16.94 -4.86 -6.40
C SER A 15 16.72 -6.38 -6.45
N SER A 16 17.63 -7.16 -5.85
CA SER A 16 17.43 -8.60 -5.56
C SER A 16 16.73 -8.84 -4.20
N THR A 17 16.41 -7.76 -3.50
CA THR A 17 15.69 -7.71 -2.23
C THR A 17 14.79 -6.48 -2.28
N ALA A 18 13.51 -6.58 -1.92
CA ALA A 18 12.66 -5.39 -1.80
C ALA A 18 13.22 -4.48 -0.69
N ALA A 19 14.02 -3.48 -1.06
CA ALA A 19 14.50 -2.49 -0.12
C ALA A 19 13.47 -1.36 -0.08
N SER A 20 12.61 -1.39 0.93
CA SER A 20 11.67 -0.29 1.18
C SER A 20 12.44 0.97 1.54
N THR A 21 12.11 2.08 0.88
CA THR A 21 12.51 3.41 1.36
C THR A 21 11.90 3.65 2.73
N SER A 22 12.67 4.23 3.65
CA SER A 22 12.23 4.64 4.98
C SER A 22 10.91 5.43 4.96
N PRO A 23 10.19 5.51 6.10
CA PRO A 23 8.91 6.24 6.24
C PRO A 23 8.92 7.72 5.78
N THR A 24 10.09 8.30 5.51
CA THR A 24 10.28 9.69 5.10
C THR A 24 9.92 9.98 3.63
N VAL A 25 9.58 8.99 2.81
CA VAL A 25 9.21 9.19 1.39
C VAL A 25 7.79 8.69 1.13
N ILE A 26 6.80 9.38 1.73
CA ILE A 26 5.36 9.10 1.52
C ILE A 26 4.91 9.53 0.12
N LEU A 27 5.59 10.52 -0.46
CA LEU A 27 5.43 10.91 -1.86
C LEU A 27 6.27 9.98 -2.74
N SER A 28 5.58 9.03 -3.38
CA SER A 28 6.20 8.10 -4.31
C SER A 28 6.92 8.84 -5.44
N SER A 29 8.15 8.45 -5.73
CA SER A 29 8.88 8.93 -6.92
C SER A 29 8.18 8.48 -8.21
N PRO A 30 8.40 9.11 -9.38
CA PRO A 30 7.73 8.72 -10.62
C PRO A 30 7.81 7.21 -10.96
N PRO A 31 8.96 6.51 -10.77
CA PRO A 31 9.01 5.06 -10.92
C PRO A 31 8.07 4.29 -9.99
N THR A 32 7.96 4.69 -8.72
CA THR A 32 7.08 4.07 -7.71
C THR A 32 5.61 4.33 -8.04
N LEU A 33 5.27 5.56 -8.46
CA LEU A 33 3.92 5.94 -8.88
C LEU A 33 3.44 5.13 -10.09
N ASN A 34 4.31 4.88 -11.06
CA ASN A 34 3.99 4.07 -12.23
C ASN A 34 3.71 2.63 -11.85
N LEU A 35 4.48 2.05 -10.91
CA LEU A 35 4.24 0.71 -10.42
C LEU A 35 2.91 0.61 -9.66
N ILE A 36 2.63 1.55 -8.75
CA ILE A 36 1.36 1.58 -8.02
C ILE A 36 0.18 1.72 -8.99
N SER A 37 0.29 2.61 -9.97
CA SER A 37 -0.75 2.80 -10.99
C SER A 37 -0.98 1.54 -11.82
N ALA A 38 0.10 0.84 -12.20
CA ALA A 38 0.02 -0.44 -12.89
C ALA A 38 -0.64 -1.51 -12.02
N MET A 39 -0.31 -1.55 -10.72
CA MET A 39 -0.92 -2.50 -9.78
C MET A 39 -2.43 -2.25 -9.63
N LEU A 40 -2.85 -1.01 -9.45
CA LEU A 40 -4.26 -0.63 -9.37
C LEU A 40 -5.06 -0.99 -10.64
N THR A 41 -4.40 -0.98 -11.79
CA THR A 41 -5.03 -1.34 -13.07
C THR A 41 -5.15 -2.86 -13.28
N THR A 42 -4.38 -3.67 -12.55
CA THR A 42 -4.22 -5.12 -12.84
C THR A 42 -4.58 -6.05 -11.70
N PHE A 43 -4.55 -5.57 -10.45
CA PHE A 43 -4.88 -6.36 -9.26
C PHE A 43 -6.13 -5.81 -8.58
N GLU A 44 -7.02 -6.72 -8.17
CA GLU A 44 -8.02 -6.40 -7.17
C GLU A 44 -7.32 -6.34 -5.81
N LEU A 45 -7.12 -5.13 -5.31
CA LEU A 45 -6.66 -4.90 -3.94
C LEU A 45 -7.85 -4.80 -3.02
N ASP A 46 -7.73 -5.37 -1.82
CA ASP A 46 -8.68 -5.08 -0.76
C ASP A 46 -8.64 -3.58 -0.45
N GLU A 47 -9.80 -2.93 -0.38
CA GLU A 47 -9.92 -1.51 -0.13
C GLU A 47 -10.56 -1.24 1.22
N VAL A 48 -9.99 -0.29 1.97
CA VAL A 48 -10.42 0.05 3.33
C VAL A 48 -10.51 1.57 3.47
N SER A 49 -11.68 2.08 3.81
CA SER A 49 -11.84 3.51 4.09
C SER A 49 -11.32 3.88 5.48
N THR A 50 -11.05 5.17 5.71
CA THR A 50 -10.76 5.69 7.06
C THR A 50 -11.98 5.79 7.98
N ALA A 51 -13.12 5.18 7.62
CA ALA A 51 -14.37 5.32 8.34
C ALA A 51 -14.25 4.96 9.82
N GLY A 52 -14.91 5.75 10.67
CA GLY A 52 -14.86 5.60 12.12
C GLY A 52 -13.44 5.77 12.67
N GLU A 53 -12.73 6.81 12.22
CA GLU A 53 -11.38 7.18 12.70
C GLU A 53 -10.35 6.04 12.56
N GLY A 54 -10.39 5.31 11.44
CA GLY A 54 -9.47 4.20 11.17
C GLY A 54 -9.82 2.88 11.90
N THR A 55 -11.02 2.78 12.47
CA THR A 55 -11.52 1.51 13.05
C THR A 55 -11.57 0.39 12.01
N ALA A 56 -11.99 0.69 10.78
CA ALA A 56 -12.00 -0.29 9.69
C ALA A 56 -10.60 -0.83 9.38
N ILE A 57 -9.59 0.06 9.35
CA ILE A 57 -8.17 -0.29 9.15
C ILE A 57 -7.68 -1.21 10.27
N THR A 58 -8.01 -0.87 11.52
CA THR A 58 -7.67 -1.68 12.69
C THR A 58 -8.21 -3.10 12.57
N GLN A 59 -9.50 -3.23 12.26
CA GLN A 59 -10.17 -4.53 12.11
C GLN A 59 -9.59 -5.34 10.95
N TYR A 60 -9.31 -4.67 9.83
CA TYR A 60 -8.70 -5.27 8.65
C TYR A 60 -7.33 -5.87 8.98
N ILE A 61 -6.43 -5.08 9.59
CA ILE A 61 -5.09 -5.54 9.99
C ILE A 61 -5.17 -6.70 10.99
N GLN A 62 -6.06 -6.62 11.98
CA GLN A 62 -6.22 -7.70 12.97
C GLN A 62 -6.65 -9.01 12.33
N ARG A 63 -7.63 -8.95 11.42
CA ARG A 63 -8.21 -10.12 10.77
C ARG A 63 -7.28 -10.73 9.73
N HIS A 64 -6.75 -9.92 8.82
CA HIS A 64 -5.95 -10.39 7.69
C HIS A 64 -4.48 -10.58 8.07
N GLY A 65 -3.96 -9.79 9.00
CA GLY A 65 -2.59 -9.92 9.50
C GLY A 65 -2.41 -11.00 10.56
N MET A 66 -3.51 -11.61 11.02
CA MET A 66 -3.51 -12.63 12.08
C MET A 66 -2.69 -12.18 13.29
N VAL A 67 -3.05 -11.04 13.86
CA VAL A 67 -2.24 -10.40 14.91
C VAL A 67 -2.18 -11.29 16.15
N ASN A 68 -0.97 -11.64 16.58
CA ASN A 68 -0.76 -12.40 17.81
C ASN A 68 -1.19 -11.56 19.03
N PRO A 69 -2.06 -12.08 19.91
CA PRO A 69 -2.59 -11.29 21.02
C PRO A 69 -1.55 -10.95 22.08
N VAL A 70 -0.48 -11.74 22.21
CA VAL A 70 0.58 -11.56 23.21
C VAL A 70 1.67 -10.63 22.69
N THR A 71 2.21 -10.91 21.50
CA THR A 71 3.34 -10.15 20.95
C THR A 71 2.91 -8.91 20.18
N ARG A 72 1.61 -8.79 19.87
CA ARG A 72 1.03 -7.71 19.03
C ARG A 72 1.68 -7.62 17.64
N ARG A 73 2.29 -8.72 17.18
CA ARG A 73 2.90 -8.83 15.85
C ARG A 73 1.98 -9.54 14.88
N LEU A 74 2.05 -9.14 13.61
CA LEU A 74 1.37 -9.85 12.53
C LEU A 74 2.01 -11.21 12.32
N GLN A 75 1.19 -12.24 12.11
CA GLN A 75 1.62 -13.59 11.74
C GLN A 75 1.53 -13.85 10.23
N SER A 76 0.86 -12.95 9.50
CA SER A 76 0.81 -12.93 8.04
C SER A 76 1.04 -11.52 7.53
N GLY A 77 1.76 -11.39 6.40
CA GLY A 77 1.86 -10.10 5.71
C GLY A 77 0.50 -9.70 5.12
N VAL A 78 0.27 -8.39 4.98
CA VAL A 78 -0.94 -7.84 4.36
C VAL A 78 -0.60 -6.72 3.40
N MET A 79 -1.41 -6.59 2.36
CA MET A 79 -1.36 -5.50 1.38
C MET A 79 -2.79 -5.07 1.08
N PHE A 80 -3.07 -3.77 1.15
CA PHE A 80 -4.40 -3.22 0.93
C PHE A 80 -4.32 -1.74 0.56
N TRP A 81 -5.38 -1.24 -0.06
CA TRP A 81 -5.54 0.18 -0.38
C TRP A 81 -6.33 0.89 0.71
N VAL A 82 -5.87 2.07 1.12
CA VAL A 82 -6.57 2.95 2.05
C VAL A 82 -6.99 4.23 1.37
N TYR A 83 -8.24 4.64 1.56
CA TYR A 83 -8.78 5.89 1.02
C TYR A 83 -9.57 6.67 2.09
N PRO A 84 -9.67 8.00 1.97
CA PRO A 84 -10.40 8.81 2.94
C PRO A 84 -11.89 8.49 2.95
N GLU A 85 -12.50 8.54 4.14
CA GLU A 85 -13.95 8.42 4.30
C GLU A 85 -14.70 9.46 3.44
N GLY A 86 -15.77 9.02 2.78
CA GLY A 86 -16.57 9.84 1.88
C GLY A 86 -16.06 9.91 0.44
N ARG A 87 -14.92 9.27 0.12
CA ARG A 87 -14.43 9.09 -1.25
C ARG A 87 -14.68 7.66 -1.74
N GLU A 88 -14.42 7.42 -3.02
CA GLU A 88 -14.63 6.13 -3.68
C GLU A 88 -13.29 5.50 -4.07
N GLY A 89 -12.82 4.54 -3.27
CA GLY A 89 -11.67 3.69 -3.60
C GLY A 89 -10.41 4.45 -4.06
N PRO A 90 -9.60 3.86 -4.95
CA PRO A 90 -8.42 4.51 -5.53
C PRO A 90 -8.74 5.54 -6.62
N TYR A 91 -9.95 5.50 -7.19
CA TYR A 91 -10.35 6.30 -8.35
C TYR A 91 -11.65 7.05 -8.06
N GLU A 92 -11.60 8.38 -8.05
CA GLU A 92 -12.80 9.19 -7.96
C GLU A 92 -13.06 9.92 -9.29
N GLU A 93 -14.27 9.77 -9.82
CA GLU A 93 -14.71 10.57 -10.97
C GLU A 93 -15.12 11.97 -10.50
N MET A 94 -14.38 12.99 -10.92
CA MET A 94 -14.84 14.36 -10.79
C MET A 94 -16.03 14.58 -11.73
N LYS A 95 -17.21 14.79 -11.13
CA LYS A 95 -18.40 15.25 -11.85
C LYS A 95 -18.13 16.66 -12.35
N ASP A 96 -17.92 16.78 -13.65
CA ASP A 96 -17.77 18.06 -14.30
C ASP A 96 -19.10 18.83 -14.22
N ASP A 97 -19.04 20.14 -13.98
CA ASP A 97 -20.16 21.07 -13.85
C ASP A 97 -20.91 21.34 -15.18
N GLY A 98 -20.83 20.39 -16.11
CA GLY A 98 -21.60 20.35 -17.35
C GLY A 98 -20.88 20.91 -18.58
N ARG A 99 -19.54 21.04 -18.60
CA ARG A 99 -18.81 21.69 -19.71
C ARG A 99 -17.79 20.83 -20.46
N ALA A 100 -17.44 19.64 -19.99
CA ALA A 100 -16.49 18.73 -20.62
C ALA A 100 -17.04 17.30 -20.70
N LYS A 101 -16.89 16.67 -21.88
CA LYS A 101 -17.31 15.28 -22.17
C LYS A 101 -16.33 14.22 -21.67
N THR A 102 -15.43 14.55 -20.76
CA THR A 102 -14.45 13.63 -20.18
C THR A 102 -14.34 13.95 -18.69
N GLY A 103 -15.02 13.17 -17.85
CA GLY A 103 -14.84 13.27 -16.40
C GLY A 103 -13.37 13.06 -16.07
N ARG A 104 -12.78 13.96 -15.27
CA ARG A 104 -11.41 13.78 -14.79
C ARG A 104 -11.43 12.75 -13.68
N THR A 105 -10.64 11.68 -13.81
CA THR A 105 -10.44 10.73 -12.72
C THR A 105 -9.30 11.20 -11.83
N LEU A 106 -9.58 11.34 -10.53
CA LEU A 106 -8.56 11.56 -9.52
C LEU A 106 -8.10 10.24 -8.93
N LEU A 107 -6.79 10.04 -8.96
CA LEU A 107 -6.11 8.96 -8.26
C LEU A 107 -5.74 9.43 -6.86
N HIS A 108 -6.21 8.73 -5.83
CA HIS A 108 -5.94 9.12 -4.46
C HIS A 108 -5.90 7.93 -3.49
N GLY A 109 -5.20 8.11 -2.36
CA GLY A 109 -5.12 7.14 -1.28
C GLY A 109 -3.72 6.57 -1.07
N LEU A 110 -3.63 5.51 -0.29
CA LEU A 110 -2.37 4.96 0.20
C LEU A 110 -2.35 3.45 -0.02
N LEU A 111 -1.37 2.96 -0.79
CA LEU A 111 -1.03 1.55 -0.75
C LEU A 111 -0.37 1.28 0.59
N VAL A 112 -0.91 0.35 1.38
CA VAL A 112 -0.30 -0.07 2.64
C VAL A 112 0.25 -1.48 2.47
N THR A 113 1.52 -1.68 2.78
CA THR A 113 2.13 -3.02 2.84
C THR A 113 2.72 -3.27 4.22
N ILE A 114 2.40 -4.41 4.81
CA ILE A 114 2.86 -4.81 6.14
C ILE A 114 3.46 -6.20 6.04
N GLU A 115 4.71 -6.36 6.47
CA GLU A 115 5.36 -7.67 6.46
C GLU A 115 4.95 -8.53 7.66
N ASN A 116 5.14 -9.84 7.51
CA ASN A 116 5.05 -10.77 8.62
C ASN A 116 6.03 -10.36 9.75
N GLY A 117 5.56 -10.37 10.99
CA GLY A 117 6.35 -10.01 12.16
C GLY A 117 6.38 -8.52 12.48
N ALA A 118 5.75 -7.65 11.68
CA ALA A 118 5.61 -6.23 11.99
C ALA A 118 4.74 -6.02 13.25
N VAL A 119 5.02 -4.97 14.03
CA VAL A 119 4.29 -4.65 15.28
C VAL A 119 3.10 -3.75 14.98
N MET A 120 1.89 -4.12 15.42
CA MET A 120 0.66 -3.40 15.10
C MET A 120 0.60 -1.97 15.69
N GLU A 121 1.31 -1.74 16.80
CA GLU A 121 1.30 -0.48 17.52
C GLU A 121 1.71 0.71 16.64
N GLY A 122 0.93 1.80 16.69
CA GLY A 122 1.15 3.02 15.91
C GLY A 122 0.81 2.93 14.41
N MET A 123 0.54 1.73 13.86
CA MET A 123 0.31 1.58 12.41
C MET A 123 -0.87 2.41 11.90
N VAL A 124 -1.99 2.38 12.62
CA VAL A 124 -3.22 3.07 12.21
C VAL A 124 -3.01 4.59 12.28
N GLU A 125 -2.35 5.07 13.33
CA GLU A 125 -2.00 6.49 13.47
C GLU A 125 -1.11 6.95 12.30
N SER A 126 -0.07 6.18 11.95
CA SER A 126 0.78 6.49 10.79
C SER A 126 0.02 6.45 9.46
N VAL A 127 -0.90 5.50 9.28
CA VAL A 127 -1.75 5.45 8.08
C VAL A 127 -2.61 6.71 7.98
N LEU A 128 -3.25 7.13 9.07
CA LEU A 128 -4.08 8.33 9.09
C LEU A 128 -3.26 9.62 8.92
N GLU A 129 -2.08 9.70 9.53
CA GLU A 129 -1.17 10.85 9.42
C GLU A 129 -0.69 11.06 7.98
N TYR A 130 -0.40 9.97 7.27
CA TYR A 130 0.23 10.00 5.95
C TYR A 130 -0.71 9.77 4.78
N LEU A 131 -2.01 9.59 5.02
CA LEU A 131 -2.99 9.40 3.95
C LEU A 131 -3.12 10.67 3.11
N PRO A 132 -2.72 10.65 1.82
CA PRO A 132 -2.92 11.80 0.96
C PRO A 132 -4.40 12.00 0.61
N TRP A 133 -4.82 13.26 0.54
CA TRP A 133 -6.16 13.60 0.06
C TRP A 133 -6.25 13.51 -1.47
N ASP A 134 -5.40 14.23 -2.20
CA ASP A 134 -5.43 14.32 -3.68
C ASP A 134 -4.13 13.80 -4.33
N ALA A 135 -3.59 12.70 -3.81
CA ALA A 135 -2.45 12.02 -4.39
C ALA A 135 -2.46 10.55 -4.01
N ILE A 136 -1.62 9.75 -4.67
CA ILE A 136 -1.34 8.37 -4.25
C ILE A 136 -0.01 8.28 -3.50
N GLY A 137 0.03 7.43 -2.49
CA GLY A 137 1.23 7.15 -1.72
C GLY A 137 1.47 5.66 -1.51
N HIS A 138 2.59 5.34 -0.88
CA HIS A 138 2.88 4.00 -0.37
C HIS A 138 3.44 4.11 1.05
N LEU A 139 2.86 3.36 1.97
CA LEU A 139 3.36 3.22 3.33
C LEU A 139 3.68 1.75 3.60
N HIS A 140 4.91 1.52 4.04
CA HIS A 140 5.43 0.20 4.32
C HIS A 140 5.79 0.03 5.79
N PHE A 141 5.37 -1.09 6.37
CA PHE A 141 5.70 -1.48 7.73
C PHE A 141 6.57 -2.74 7.72
N PRO A 142 7.86 -2.61 8.03
CA PRO A 142 8.79 -3.73 7.95
C PRO A 142 8.57 -4.71 9.10
N GLY A 143 8.78 -5.99 8.79
CA GLY A 143 8.74 -7.09 9.72
C GLY A 143 10.11 -7.30 10.36
N ARG A 144 10.14 -7.90 11.55
CA ARG A 144 11.37 -8.51 12.04
C ARG A 144 11.33 -9.98 11.68
N GLN A 145 12.24 -10.41 10.81
CA GLN A 145 12.52 -11.83 10.65
C GLN A 145 13.08 -12.35 11.99
N ALA A 146 12.50 -13.44 12.48
CA ALA A 146 12.97 -14.15 13.66
C ALA A 146 14.31 -14.83 13.40
#